data_AF-A0A962DLT6-F1
#
_entry.id   AF-A0A962DLT6-F1
#
_cell.length_a   1.000
_cell.length_b   1.000
_cell.length_c   1.000
_cell.angle_alpha   90.00
_cell.angle_beta   90.00
_cell.angle_gamma   90.00
#
_symmetry.space_group_name_H-M   'P 1'
#
loop_
_entity.id
_entity.type
_entity.pdbx_description
1 polymer ?
#
loop_
_entity_poly.entity_id
_entity_poly.type
_entity_poly.pdbx_seq_one_letter_code
_entity_poly.pdbx_strand_id
1 'polypeptide(L)'
;AHVTPSMQPGSIFMYHGWDPMMFRGGRQNFGAVVSSSALIKPTALVSGYGHITYRALNFEPNSTFHDFTCDFERHVEAPVSTAS
;
A
#
# COMPACT_ATOMS: atom_id res chain seq x y z
N ALA A 1 -11.32 8.97 -9.48
CA ALA A 1 -10.68 7.75 -10.02
C ALA A 1 -10.60 7.89 -11.53
N HIS A 2 -9.52 7.39 -12.15
CA HIS A 2 -9.37 7.36 -13.61
C HIS A 2 -9.59 5.92 -14.08
N VAL A 3 -10.53 5.71 -15.00
CA VAL A 3 -10.87 4.38 -15.53
C VAL A 3 -10.16 4.22 -16.88
N THR A 4 -9.45 3.11 -17.05
CA THR A 4 -8.74 2.80 -18.30
C THR A 4 -8.95 1.34 -18.69
N PRO A 5 -9.13 1.03 -19.99
CA PRO A 5 -9.22 -0.36 -20.46
C PRO A 5 -7.88 -1.10 -20.38
N SER A 6 -6.76 -0.41 -20.15
CA SER A 6 -5.43 -1.02 -20.05
C SER A 6 -5.18 -1.72 -18.70
N MET A 7 -6.05 -1.54 -17.71
CA MET A 7 -5.90 -2.18 -16.41
C MET A 7 -6.49 -3.59 -16.41
N GLN A 8 -5.80 -4.55 -15.78
CA GLN A 8 -6.33 -5.90 -15.61
C GLN A 8 -7.56 -5.89 -14.68
N PRO A 9 -8.63 -6.65 -15.01
CA PRO A 9 -9.78 -6.80 -14.12
C PRO A 9 -9.36 -7.28 -12.72
N GLY A 10 -9.96 -6.71 -11.68
CA GLY A 10 -9.64 -7.05 -10.28
C GLY A 10 -8.38 -6.40 -9.72
N SER A 11 -7.72 -5.51 -10.48
CA SER A 11 -6.56 -4.77 -10.01
C SER A 11 -6.80 -3.27 -10.02
N ILE A 12 -6.26 -2.59 -9.01
CA ILE A 12 -6.20 -1.13 -8.94
C ILE A 12 -4.74 -0.70 -8.87
N PHE A 13 -4.47 0.51 -9.35
CA PHE A 13 -3.14 1.07 -9.30
C PHE A 13 -3.21 2.51 -8.78
N MET A 14 -2.35 2.81 -7.81
CA MET A 14 -2.08 4.16 -7.35
C MET A 14 -0.58 4.40 -7.44
N TYR A 15 -0.17 5.50 -8.06
CA TYR A 15 1.24 5.89 -8.06
C TYR A 15 1.72 6.07 -6.62
N HIS A 16 2.89 5.51 -6.31
CA HIS A 16 3.51 5.64 -5.00
C HIS A 16 3.99 7.08 -4.75
N GLY A 17 4.03 7.50 -3.49
CA GLY A 17 4.65 8.77 -3.08
C GLY A 17 3.77 10.02 -3.14
N TRP A 18 2.48 9.90 -3.51
CA TRP A 18 1.56 11.03 -3.36
C TRP A 18 1.37 11.39 -1.88
N ASP A 19 1.63 12.64 -1.53
CA ASP A 19 1.39 13.16 -0.17
C ASP A 19 -0.11 13.02 0.18
N PRO A 20 -0.48 12.41 1.32
CA PRO A 20 -1.87 12.33 1.78
C PRO A 20 -2.61 13.67 1.76
N MET A 21 -1.94 14.77 2.06
CA MET A 21 -2.55 16.10 2.11
C MET A 21 -2.99 16.62 0.73
N MET A 22 -2.53 16.01 -0.36
CA MET A 22 -2.98 16.34 -1.72
C MET A 22 -4.36 15.75 -2.05
N PHE A 23 -4.88 14.83 -1.24
CA PHE A 23 -6.21 14.26 -1.45
C PHE A 23 -7.29 15.12 -0.77
N ARG A 24 -8.38 15.38 -1.49
CA ARG A 24 -9.52 16.19 -1.00
C ARG A 24 -10.06 15.65 0.32
N GLY A 25 -10.24 16.52 1.32
CA GLY A 25 -10.74 16.13 2.64
C GLY A 25 -9.68 15.57 3.59
N GLY A 26 -8.40 15.85 3.38
CA GLY A 26 -7.30 15.40 4.25
C GLY A 26 -7.13 13.88 4.23
N ARG A 27 -7.31 13.28 3.06
CA ARG A 27 -7.50 11.83 2.94
C ARG A 27 -6.18 11.09 2.84
N GLN A 28 -6.23 9.87 3.34
CA GLN A 28 -5.15 8.91 3.26
C GLN A 28 -4.81 8.58 1.80
N ASN A 29 -3.52 8.43 1.52
CA ASN A 29 -3.04 7.77 0.31
C ASN A 29 -3.08 6.24 0.51
N PHE A 30 -2.52 5.47 -0.43
CA PHE A 30 -2.38 4.01 -0.34
C PHE A 30 -1.71 3.54 0.97
N GLY A 31 -0.95 4.41 1.64
CA GLY A 31 -0.35 4.14 2.96
C GLY A 31 -1.35 3.74 4.04
N ALA A 32 -2.62 4.15 3.96
CA ALA A 32 -3.65 3.66 4.90
C ALA A 32 -3.99 2.18 4.76
N VAL A 33 -3.69 1.57 3.60
CA VAL A 33 -3.94 0.16 3.35
C VAL A 33 -2.65 -0.65 3.42
N VAL A 34 -1.54 -0.09 2.92
CA VAL A 34 -0.22 -0.74 2.87
C VAL A 34 0.38 -0.97 4.27
N SER A 35 0.15 -0.05 5.20
CA SER A 35 0.79 -0.07 6.53
C SER A 35 0.43 -1.30 7.38
N SER A 36 -0.72 -1.93 7.11
CA SER A 36 -1.12 -3.20 7.74
C SER A 36 -0.58 -4.45 7.05
N SER A 37 0.08 -4.32 5.91
CA SER A 37 0.38 -5.45 5.00
C SER A 37 1.87 -5.77 4.87
N ALA A 38 2.73 -5.16 5.69
CA ALA A 38 4.16 -5.46 5.69
C ALA A 38 4.43 -6.90 6.20
N LEU A 39 4.47 -7.85 5.29
CA LEU A 39 4.81 -9.25 5.60
C LEU A 39 6.31 -9.47 5.49
N ILE A 40 6.88 -10.10 6.52
CA ILE A 40 8.27 -10.54 6.52
C ILE A 40 8.31 -11.99 6.01
N LYS A 41 9.02 -12.22 4.90
CA LYS A 41 9.24 -13.58 4.41
C LYS A 41 10.18 -14.34 5.36
N PRO A 42 9.81 -15.52 5.90
CA PRO A 42 10.67 -16.26 6.83
C PRO A 42 12.05 -16.60 6.27
N THR A 43 12.17 -16.81 4.96
CA THR A 43 13.47 -17.07 4.32
C THR A 43 14.44 -15.89 4.42
N ALA A 44 13.94 -14.67 4.63
CA ALA A 44 14.77 -13.49 4.84
C ALA A 44 15.28 -13.34 6.29
N LEU A 45 14.83 -14.22 7.21
CA LEU A 45 15.28 -14.26 8.61
C LEU A 45 16.37 -15.32 8.85
N VAL A 46 16.66 -16.17 7.87
CA VAL A 46 17.70 -17.19 7.98
C VAL A 46 19.08 -16.52 7.97
N SER A 47 20.00 -17.00 8.81
CA SER A 47 21.40 -16.56 8.88
C SER A 47 22.32 -17.71 9.25
N GLY A 48 23.62 -17.56 9.02
CA GLY A 48 24.63 -18.58 9.34
C GLY A 48 24.83 -19.67 8.28
N TYR A 49 24.31 -19.48 7.07
CA TYR A 49 24.40 -20.46 5.97
C TYR A 49 25.19 -19.90 4.77
N GLY A 50 26.52 -19.95 4.85
CA GLY A 50 27.42 -19.50 3.78
C GLY A 50 27.21 -18.03 3.43
N HIS A 51 26.65 -17.75 2.25
CA HIS A 51 26.35 -16.40 1.78
C HIS A 51 25.06 -15.81 2.38
N ILE A 52 24.22 -16.64 3.01
CA ILE A 52 22.99 -16.23 3.70
C ILE A 52 23.37 -15.78 5.12
N THR A 53 23.63 -14.49 5.26
CA THR A 53 24.00 -13.85 6.52
C THR A 53 23.54 -12.40 6.50
N TYR A 54 23.11 -11.88 7.64
CA TYR A 54 22.69 -10.49 7.75
C TYR A 54 23.83 -9.55 7.35
N ARG A 55 23.53 -8.62 6.45
CA ARG A 55 24.43 -7.53 6.03
C ARG A 55 23.56 -6.32 5.76
N ALA A 56 23.77 -5.23 6.50
CA ALA A 56 23.02 -4.00 6.31
C ALA A 56 23.04 -3.59 4.83
N LEU A 57 21.86 -3.24 4.28
CA LEU A 57 21.67 -2.85 2.88
C LEU A 57 22.01 -3.92 1.82
N ASN A 58 22.33 -5.16 2.22
CA ASN A 58 22.69 -6.23 1.29
C ASN A 58 21.93 -7.54 1.52
N PHE A 59 21.65 -7.90 2.77
CA PHE A 59 20.82 -9.06 3.10
C PHE A 59 20.03 -8.77 4.38
N GLU A 60 18.87 -8.14 4.18
CA GLU A 60 17.92 -7.77 5.21
C GLU A 60 16.49 -8.09 4.74
N PRO A 61 15.55 -8.35 5.66
CA PRO A 61 14.15 -8.52 5.31
C PRO A 61 13.62 -7.31 4.55
N ASN A 62 13.02 -7.56 3.37
CA ASN A 62 12.32 -6.53 2.63
C ASN A 62 10.84 -6.51 3.03
N SER A 63 10.23 -5.33 2.88
CA SER A 63 8.77 -5.21 2.89
C SER A 63 8.29 -5.16 1.45
N THR A 64 7.53 -6.17 1.04
CA THR A 64 6.84 -6.18 -0.25
C THR A 64 5.41 -5.70 -0.06
N PHE A 65 4.92 -4.89 -1.00
CA PHE A 65 3.60 -4.25 -0.92
C PHE A 65 2.80 -4.45 -2.22
N HIS A 66 3.01 -5.59 -2.89
CA HIS A 66 2.33 -5.92 -4.15
C HIS A 66 1.41 -7.14 -4.00
N ASP A 67 1.40 -7.76 -2.84
CA ASP A 67 0.75 -9.01 -2.48
C ASP A 67 -0.49 -8.82 -1.61
N PHE A 68 -0.94 -7.57 -1.42
CA PHE A 68 -2.13 -7.27 -0.65
C PHE A 68 -3.31 -6.88 -1.54
N THR A 69 -4.50 -7.14 -1.03
CA THR A 69 -5.77 -6.78 -1.66
C THR A 69 -6.50 -5.77 -0.80
N CYS A 70 -7.44 -5.05 -1.40
CA CYS A 70 -8.35 -4.19 -0.66
C CYS A 70 -9.69 -4.12 -1.35
N ASP A 71 -10.72 -3.92 -0.54
CA ASP A 71 -12.04 -3.58 -1.04
C ASP A 71 -12.09 -2.08 -1.32
N PHE A 72 -12.77 -1.69 -2.40
CA PHE A 72 -12.98 -0.30 -2.74
C PHE A 72 -14.46 -0.06 -3.00
N GLU A 73 -14.92 1.12 -2.62
CA GLU A 73 -16.27 1.58 -2.90
C GLU A 73 -16.25 3.00 -3.49
N ARG A 74 -17.32 3.35 -4.19
CA ARG A 74 -17.50 4.73 -4.62
C ARG A 74 -17.71 5.59 -3.38
N HIS A 75 -16.81 6.55 -3.18
CA HIS A 75 -17.01 7.53 -2.12
C HIS A 75 -18.29 8.35 -2.37
N VAL A 76 -19.18 8.36 -1.39
CA VAL A 76 -20.35 9.25 -1.32
C VAL A 76 -20.07 10.31 -0.27
N GLU A 77 -20.17 11.57 -0.65
CA GLU A 77 -20.01 12.69 0.28
C GLU A 77 -21.18 12.68 1.28
N ALA A 78 -20.88 12.82 2.58
CA ALA A 78 -21.91 12.90 3.59
C ALA A 78 -22.76 14.17 3.35
N PRO A 79 -24.10 14.11 3.53
CA PRO A 79 -24.92 15.30 3.40
C PRO A 79 -24.44 16.35 4.39
N VAL A 80 -24.19 17.57 3.89
CA VAL A 80 -23.83 18.71 4.72
C VAL A 80 -24.98 18.97 5.69
N SER A 81 -24.75 18.70 6.97
CA SER A 81 -25.67 19.09 8.03
C SER A 81 -25.64 20.61 8.12
N THR A 82 -26.57 21.28 7.45
CA THR A 82 -26.90 22.68 7.74
C THR A 82 -27.60 22.70 9.10
N ALA A 83 -26.81 22.77 10.17
CA ALA A 83 -27.32 23.13 11.48
C ALA A 83 -27.69 24.62 11.41
N SER A 84 -29.00 24.87 11.51
CA SER A 84 -29.65 26.18 11.63
C SER A 84 -29.25 26.94 12.88
#